data_AF-A0A3D5FDZ7-F1
#
_entry.id   AF-A0A3D5FDZ7-F1
#
_cell.length_a   1.000
_cell.length_b   1.000
_cell.length_c   1.000
_cell.angle_alpha   90.00
_cell.angle_beta   90.00
_cell.angle_gamma   90.00
#
_symmetry.space_group_name_H-M   'P 1'
#
loop_
_entity.id
_entity.type
_entity.pdbx_description
1 polymer ?
#
loop_
_entity_poly.entity_id
_entity_poly.type
_entity_poly.pdbx_seq_one_letter_code
_entity_poly.pdbx_strand_id
1 'polypeptide(L)' 'AQQTKGEGDAKATAIYADAFTRDSEFYRMYRSLNAYRATFNSPDNLLVIEPTSEFFRYFNQARPALGE' A
#
# COMPACT_ATOMS: atom_id res chain seq x y z
N ALA A 1 -26.56 8.26 -4.74
CA ALA A 1 -25.47 7.49 -4.09
C ALA A 1 -24.37 7.07 -5.08
N GLN A 2 -24.69 6.49 -6.24
CA GLN A 2 -23.67 6.07 -7.21
C GLN A 2 -22.88 7.23 -7.84
N GLN A 3 -23.52 8.38 -8.09
CA GLN A 3 -22.84 9.54 -8.67
C GLN A 3 -21.76 10.11 -7.75
N THR A 4 -22.09 10.35 -6.48
CA THR A 4 -21.14 10.81 -5.46
C THR A 4 -19.98 9.83 -5.25
N LYS A 5 -20.26 8.52 -5.33
CA LYS A 5 -19.22 7.49 -5.26
C LYS A 5 -18.30 7.56 -6.50
N GLY A 6 -18.86 7.68 -7.70
CA GLY A 6 -18.11 7.80 -8.95
C GLY A 6 -17.24 9.06 -9.00
N GLU A 7 -17.73 10.20 -8.51
CA GLU A 7 -16.95 11.43 -8.37
C GLU A 7 -15.79 11.27 -7.36
N GLY A 8 -16.05 10.56 -6.25
CA GLY A 8 -15.04 10.21 -5.26
C GLY A 8 -13.93 9.32 -5.85
N ASP A 9 -14.30 8.27 -6.57
CA ASP A 9 -13.38 7.33 -7.20
C ASP A 9 -12.54 8.02 -8.29
N ALA A 10 -13.16 8.90 -9.09
CA ALA A 10 -12.46 9.70 -10.09
C ALA A 10 -11.44 10.65 -9.46
N LYS A 11 -11.80 11.33 -8.37
CA LYS A 11 -10.90 12.25 -7.64
C LYS A 11 -9.75 11.50 -6.98
N ALA A 12 -10.02 10.35 -6.36
CA ALA A 12 -8.99 9.50 -5.79
C ALA A 12 -8.00 9.05 -6.88
N THR A 13 -8.50 8.60 -8.03
CA THR A 13 -7.68 8.19 -9.18
C THR A 13 -6.80 9.34 -9.69
N ALA A 14 -7.35 10.56 -9.80
CA ALA A 14 -6.58 11.74 -10.22
C ALA A 14 -5.48 12.11 -9.23
N ILE A 15 -5.74 12.07 -7.92
CA ILE A 15 -4.75 12.30 -6.86
C ILE A 15 -3.65 11.23 -6.91
N TYR A 16 -4.03 9.96 -7.13
CA TYR A 16 -3.07 8.88 -7.28
C TYR A 16 -2.17 9.06 -8.50
N ALA A 17 -2.72 9.52 -9.63
CA ALA A 17 -1.95 9.80 -10.83
C ALA A 17 -0.97 10.98 -10.65
N ASP A 18 -1.41 12.07 -10.02
CA ASP A 18 -0.55 13.23 -9.71
C ASP A 18 0.56 12.90 -8.70
N ALA A 19 0.26 12.05 -7.71
CA ALA A 19 1.28 11.57 -6.78
C ALA A 19 2.33 10.71 -7.51
N PHE A 20 1.91 9.88 -8.48
CA PHE A 20 2.81 9.03 -9.26
C PHE A 20 3.78 9.83 -10.13
N THR A 21 3.34 10.95 -10.70
CA THR A 21 4.18 11.84 -11.51
C THR A 21 5.15 12.67 -10.67
N ARG A 22 4.83 12.93 -9.40
CA ARG A 22 5.67 13.72 -8.49
C ARG A 22 6.73 12.89 -7.78
N ASP A 23 6.37 11.71 -7.28
CA ASP A 23 7.30 10.77 -6.64
C ASP A 23 6.76 9.33 -6.72
N SER A 24 7.28 8.58 -7.68
CA SER A 24 6.89 7.18 -7.89
C SER A 24 7.25 6.25 -6.72
N GLU A 25 8.31 6.54 -5.96
CA GLU A 25 8.72 5.71 -4.82
C GLU A 25 7.82 5.94 -3.62
N PHE A 26 7.48 7.20 -3.33
CA PHE A 26 6.51 7.52 -2.29
C PHE A 26 5.14 6.90 -2.58
N TYR A 27 4.68 6.95 -3.83
CA TYR A 27 3.43 6.31 -4.23
C TYR A 27 3.47 4.79 -4.01
N ARG A 28 4.55 4.13 -4.45
CA ARG A 28 4.73 2.68 -4.25
C ARG A 28 4.69 2.33 -2.77
N MET A 29 5.40 3.07 -1.92
CA MET A 29 5.36 2.92 -0.46
C MET A 29 3.94 3.07 0.10
N TYR A 30 3.26 4.17 -0.21
CA TYR A 30 1.91 4.46 0.30
C TYR A 30 0.88 3.40 -0.12
N ARG A 31 0.95 2.93 -1.36
CA ARG A 31 0.09 1.85 -1.87
C ARG A 31 0.34 0.53 -1.12
N SER A 32 1.61 0.19 -0.86
CA SER A 32 1.96 -1.00 -0.09
C SER A 32 1.43 -0.93 1.34
N LEU A 33 1.55 0.22 2.03
CA LEU A 33 1.01 0.40 3.37
C LEU A 33 -0.52 0.23 3.43
N ASN A 34 -1.24 0.75 2.44
CA ASN A 34 -2.69 0.55 2.34
C ASN A 34 -3.06 -0.92 2.10
N ALA A 35 -2.29 -1.64 1.28
CA ALA A 35 -2.49 -3.07 1.06
C ALA A 35 -2.31 -3.86 2.36
N TYR A 36 -1.25 -3.57 3.14
CA TYR A 36 -1.05 -4.18 4.46
C TYR A 36 -2.27 -3.96 5.35
N ARG A 37 -2.73 -2.71 5.46
CA ARG A 37 -3.87 -2.38 6.30
C ARG A 37 -5.13 -3.15 5.89
N ALA A 38 -5.41 -3.26 4.59
CA ALA A 38 -6.56 -4.01 4.10
C ALA A 38 -6.44 -5.51 4.39
N THR A 39 -5.26 -6.08 4.17
CA THR A 39 -5.00 -7.51 4.36
C THR A 39 -5.05 -7.93 5.83
N PHE A 40 -4.54 -7.10 6.74
CA PHE A 40 -4.53 -7.37 8.19
C PHE A 40 -5.77 -6.87 8.94
N ASN A 41 -6.75 -6.26 8.26
CA ASN A 41 -7.98 -5.77 8.88
C ASN A 41 -8.97 -6.90 9.28
N SER A 42 -8.67 -8.15 8.94
CA SER A 42 -9.50 -9.30 9.30
C SER A 42 -8.65 -10.33 10.08
N PRO A 43 -9.03 -10.68 11.32
CA PRO A 43 -8.28 -11.64 12.13
C PRO A 43 -8.32 -13.08 11.57
N ASP A 44 -9.27 -13.40 10.69
CA ASP A 44 -9.48 -14.74 10.14
C ASP A 44 -8.76 -14.97 8.79
N ASN A 45 -7.91 -14.04 8.35
CA ASN A 45 -7.19 -14.17 7.09
C ASN A 45 -5.97 -15.12 7.26
N LEU A 46 -6.11 -16.37 6.77
CA LEU A 46 -4.95 -17.24 6.57
C LEU A 46 -4.12 -16.72 5.40
N LEU A 47 -2.98 -16.13 5.70
CA LEU A 47 -2.03 -15.60 4.72
C LEU A 47 -0.88 -16.58 4.52
N VAL A 48 -0.76 -17.15 3.31
CA VAL A 48 0.44 -17.88 2.90
C VAL A 48 1.27 -16.95 2.02
N ILE A 49 2.21 -16.24 2.64
CA ILE A 49 3.12 -15.32 1.95
C ILE A 49 4.54 -15.60 2.43
N GLU A 50 5.48 -15.66 1.49
CA GLU A 50 6.90 -15.75 1.84
C GLU A 50 7.36 -14.45 2.52
N PRO A 51 8.09 -14.51 3.65
CA PRO A 51 8.57 -13.33 4.37
C PRO A 51 9.51 -12.43 3.55
N THR A 52 10.17 -12.99 2.53
CA THR A 52 11.05 -12.31 1.59
C THR A 52 10.33 -11.77 0.36
N SER A 53 9.01 -11.92 0.28
CA SER A 53 8.19 -11.42 -0.83
C SER A 53 8.34 -9.91 -0.99
N GLU A 54 8.25 -9.46 -2.25
CA GLU A 54 8.11 -8.05 -2.62
C GLU A 54 6.96 -7.35 -1.89
N PHE A 55 5.95 -8.12 -1.45
CA PHE A 55 4.90 -7.61 -0.59
C PHE A 55 5.49 -6.96 0.66
N PHE A 56 6.48 -7.55 1.31
CA PHE A 56 7.07 -7.01 2.54
C PHE A 56 8.29 -6.09 2.30
N ARG A 57 8.58 -5.68 1.06
CA ARG A 57 9.77 -4.87 0.72
C ARG A 57 9.99 -3.70 1.69
N TYR A 58 8.94 -2.90 1.93
CA TYR A 58 9.05 -1.72 2.80
C TYR A 58 9.11 -2.07 4.30
N PHE A 59 8.52 -3.19 4.71
CA PHE A 59 8.66 -3.69 6.09
C PHE A 59 10.08 -4.18 6.37
N ASN A 60 10.69 -4.87 5.40
CA ASN A 60 12.04 -5.41 5.52
C ASN A 60 13.10 -4.31 5.44
N GLN A 61 12.88 -3.26 4.64
CA GLN A 61 13.76 -2.07 4.59
C GLN A 61 13.70 -1.22 5.86
N ALA A 62 12.55 -1.18 6.54
CA ALA A 62 12.38 -0.42 7.79
C ALA A 62 12.97 -1.13 9.02
N ARG A 63 13.34 -2.42 8.93
CA ARG A 63 14.13 -3.06 9.98
C ARG A 63 15.51 -2.42 9.97
N PRO A 64 15.94 -1.75 11.06
CA PRO A 64 17.35 -1.46 11.23
C PRO A 64 18.07 -2.79 11.13
N ALA A 65 19.20 -2.85 10.42
CA ALA A 65 20.13 -3.95 10.59
C ALA A 65 20.42 -3.99 12.09
N LEU A 66 19.85 -4.97 12.80
CA LEU A 66 20.27 -5.26 14.16
C LEU A 66 21.76 -5.53 14.01
N GLY A 67 22.55 -4.59 14.54
CA GLY A 67 23.98 -4.54 14.35
C GLY A 67 24.61 -5.89 14.66
N GLU A 68 25.66 -6.20 13.90
CA GLU A 68 26.66 -7.15 14.37
C GLU A 68 27.32 -6.64 15.65
#